data_AF-A0A4Q3BTW0-F1
#
_entry.id   AF-A0A4Q3BTW0-F1
#
_cell.length_a   1.000
_cell.length_b   1.000
_cell.length_c   1.000
_cell.angle_alpha   90.00
_cell.angle_beta   90.00
_cell.angle_gamma   90.00
#
_symmetry.space_group_name_H-M   'P 1'
#
loop_
_entity.id
_entity.type
_entity.pdbx_description
1 polymer ?
#
loop_
_entity_poly.entity_id
_entity_poly.type
_entity_poly.pdbx_seq_one_letter_code
_entity_poly.pdbx_strand_id
1 'polypeptide(L)'
;MKKLLFFAALLCVASVALCQSGIVDTAVIFSQSNQVNMKAVIIKPTNYSVEDKRFPVVYLLHGYGGAYANWITRVPAIKEYADKYQVVIVCPNGENSWYINSPVKKASNFETYVTEELVGYLDKNYKTIANKRNRAIT
;
A
#
# COMPACT_ATOMS: atom_id res chain seq x y z
N MET A 1 -49.73 -7.09 -15.55
CA MET A 1 -48.72 -8.06 -15.07
C MET A 1 -47.38 -7.95 -15.78
N LYS A 2 -47.32 -7.77 -17.11
CA LYS A 2 -46.03 -7.63 -17.86
C LYS A 2 -45.23 -6.36 -17.54
N LYS A 3 -45.88 -5.25 -17.15
CA LYS A 3 -45.19 -3.99 -16.76
C LYS A 3 -44.54 -4.03 -15.37
N LEU A 4 -44.98 -4.95 -14.49
CA LEU A 4 -44.42 -5.08 -13.13
C LEU A 4 -43.11 -5.89 -13.14
N LEU A 5 -42.97 -6.83 -14.09
CA LEU A 5 -41.75 -7.62 -14.29
C LEU A 5 -40.59 -6.79 -14.87
N PHE A 6 -40.88 -5.76 -15.66
CA PHE A 6 -39.86 -4.85 -16.19
C PHE A 6 -39.23 -3.94 -15.13
N PHE A 7 -39.99 -3.55 -14.10
CA PHE A 7 -39.48 -2.72 -13.01
C PHE A 7 -38.57 -3.51 -12.05
N ALA A 8 -38.86 -4.80 -11.83
CA ALA A 8 -38.01 -5.67 -11.01
C ALA A 8 -36.66 -5.99 -11.69
N ALA A 9 -36.64 -6.10 -13.02
CA ALA A 9 -35.41 -6.33 -13.77
C ALA A 9 -34.49 -5.09 -13.80
N LEU A 10 -35.05 -3.88 -13.78
CA LEU A 10 -34.27 -2.64 -13.77
C LEU A 10 -33.65 -2.33 -12.40
N LEU A 11 -34.27 -2.79 -11.31
CA LEU A 11 -33.77 -2.58 -9.94
C LEU A 11 -32.57 -3.48 -9.60
N CYS A 12 -32.42 -4.63 -10.25
CA CYS A 12 -31.28 -5.55 -10.04
C CYS A 12 -29.98 -5.10 -10.72
N VAL A 13 -30.03 -4.14 -11.66
CA VAL A 13 -28.81 -3.65 -12.35
C VAL A 13 -28.16 -2.48 -11.60
N ALA A 14 -28.85 -1.87 -10.63
CA ALA A 14 -28.39 -0.66 -9.96
C ALA A 14 -27.57 -0.90 -8.67
N SER A 15 -27.40 -2.14 -8.21
CA SER A 15 -26.81 -2.43 -6.88
C SER A 15 -25.45 -3.14 -6.92
N VAL A 16 -24.89 -3.43 -8.09
CA VAL A 16 -23.51 -3.92 -8.17
C VAL A 16 -22.55 -2.75 -8.36
N ALA A 17 -22.45 -1.89 -7.34
CA ALA A 17 -21.23 -1.13 -7.16
C ALA A 17 -20.12 -2.16 -6.91
N LEU A 18 -19.39 -2.53 -7.97
CA LEU A 18 -18.17 -3.31 -7.88
C LEU A 18 -17.19 -2.51 -7.01
N CYS A 19 -17.23 -2.73 -5.72
CA CYS A 19 -16.18 -2.32 -4.80
C CYS A 19 -14.97 -3.18 -5.18
N GLN A 20 -14.16 -2.72 -6.13
CA GLN A 20 -12.86 -3.32 -6.39
C GLN A 20 -12.02 -3.04 -5.14
N SER A 21 -12.08 -3.94 -4.15
CA SER A 21 -11.29 -3.82 -2.91
C SER A 21 -9.85 -3.49 -3.27
N GLY A 22 -9.23 -2.57 -2.53
CA GLY A 22 -7.94 -1.96 -2.85
C GLY A 22 -6.99 -2.73 -3.78
N ILE A 23 -6.51 -2.05 -4.83
CA ILE A 23 -5.64 -2.60 -5.86
C ILE A 23 -4.27 -2.87 -5.24
N VAL A 24 -3.92 -4.15 -5.12
CA VAL A 24 -2.63 -4.62 -4.59
C VAL A 24 -1.59 -4.67 -5.70
N ASP A 25 -0.40 -4.15 -5.41
CA ASP A 25 0.78 -4.14 -6.25
C ASP A 25 1.99 -4.59 -5.42
N THR A 26 3.05 -5.06 -6.08
CA THR A 26 4.35 -5.34 -5.44
C THR A 26 5.42 -4.53 -6.14
N ALA A 27 5.86 -3.47 -5.48
CA ALA A 27 6.97 -2.67 -5.95
C ALA A 27 8.30 -3.40 -5.73
N VAL A 28 9.21 -3.28 -6.69
CA VAL A 28 10.60 -3.70 -6.57
C VAL A 28 11.48 -2.46 -6.69
N ILE A 29 12.20 -2.13 -5.63
CA ILE A 29 13.01 -0.93 -5.50
C ILE A 29 14.46 -1.36 -5.33
N PHE A 30 15.35 -0.91 -6.22
CA PHE A 30 16.78 -1.09 -6.00
C PHE A 30 17.25 -0.16 -4.88
N SER A 31 17.65 -0.75 -3.75
CA SER A 31 18.19 -0.03 -2.61
C SER A 31 19.66 0.30 -2.87
N GLN A 32 19.99 1.58 -2.98
CA GLN A 32 21.36 2.02 -3.21
C GLN A 32 22.21 1.79 -1.97
N SER A 33 21.66 2.04 -0.79
CA SER A 33 22.31 1.83 0.50
C SER A 33 22.57 0.36 0.80
N ASN A 34 21.78 -0.57 0.26
CA ASN A 34 21.95 -2.02 0.48
C ASN A 34 22.46 -2.80 -0.74
N GLN A 35 22.54 -2.16 -1.91
CA GLN A 35 22.95 -2.76 -3.19
C GLN A 35 22.13 -4.00 -3.58
N VAL A 36 20.82 -3.99 -3.28
CA VAL A 36 19.91 -5.11 -3.53
C VAL A 36 18.51 -4.63 -3.89
N ASN A 37 17.78 -5.44 -4.64
CA ASN A 37 16.36 -5.20 -4.92
C ASN A 37 15.49 -5.58 -3.72
N MET A 38 14.82 -4.58 -3.16
CA MET A 38 13.90 -4.71 -2.03
C MET A 38 12.45 -4.68 -2.52
N LYS A 39 11.59 -5.46 -1.88
CA LYS A 39 10.16 -5.55 -2.21
C LYS A 39 9.30 -4.81 -1.20
N ALA A 40 8.22 -4.20 -1.68
CA ALA A 40 7.16 -3.67 -0.85
C ALA A 40 5.79 -4.00 -1.44
N VAL A 41 4.85 -4.47 -0.61
CA VAL A 41 3.43 -4.53 -1.03
C VAL A 41 2.83 -3.14 -0.95
N ILE A 42 2.17 -2.70 -2.02
CA ILE A 42 1.47 -1.42 -2.09
C ILE A 42 -0.02 -1.69 -2.27
N ILE A 43 -0.85 -1.19 -1.35
CA ILE A 43 -2.30 -1.34 -1.38
C ILE A 43 -2.90 0.05 -1.62
N LYS A 44 -3.60 0.20 -2.76
CA LYS A 44 -4.19 1.46 -3.20
C LYS A 44 -5.70 1.42 -3.01
N PRO A 45 -6.36 2.53 -2.67
CA PRO A 45 -7.82 2.56 -2.61
C PRO A 45 -8.44 2.36 -4.01
N THR A 46 -9.69 1.89 -4.09
CA THR A 46 -10.41 1.62 -5.34
C THR A 46 -10.44 2.81 -6.28
N ASN A 47 -10.61 4.01 -5.73
CA ASN A 47 -10.70 5.26 -6.49
C ASN A 47 -9.33 5.91 -6.78
N TYR A 48 -8.24 5.14 -6.72
CA TYR A 48 -6.89 5.62 -7.00
C TYR A 48 -6.72 6.15 -8.43
N SER A 49 -7.52 5.68 -9.39
CA SER A 49 -7.49 6.16 -10.78
C SER A 49 -8.05 7.58 -10.95
N VAL A 50 -8.84 8.10 -10.00
CA VAL A 50 -9.43 9.44 -10.07
C VAL A 50 -8.33 10.49 -10.31
N GLU A 51 -8.57 11.34 -11.29
CA GLU A 51 -7.65 12.41 -11.70
C GLU A 51 -7.43 13.43 -10.58
N ASP A 52 -6.23 14.01 -10.52
CA ASP A 52 -5.79 15.00 -9.52
C ASP A 52 -5.85 14.59 -8.04
N LYS A 53 -6.34 13.39 -7.72
CA LYS A 53 -6.40 12.90 -6.35
C LYS A 53 -5.07 12.30 -5.92
N ARG A 54 -4.56 12.76 -4.77
CA ARG A 54 -3.39 12.20 -4.08
C ARG A 54 -3.79 11.70 -2.70
N PHE A 55 -3.04 10.74 -2.19
CA PHE A 55 -3.38 10.00 -0.98
C PHE A 55 -2.31 10.11 0.11
N PRO A 56 -2.70 10.21 1.40
CA PRO A 56 -1.78 9.96 2.50
C PRO A 56 -1.26 8.52 2.48
N VAL A 57 -0.12 8.29 3.14
CA VAL A 57 0.58 7.00 3.14
C VAL A 57 0.72 6.46 4.55
N VAL A 58 0.43 5.17 4.73
CA VAL A 58 0.67 4.45 5.98
C VAL A 58 1.66 3.33 5.71
N TYR A 59 2.82 3.39 6.36
CA TYR A 59 3.84 2.34 6.33
C TYR A 59 3.55 1.33 7.44
N LEU A 60 3.20 0.10 7.08
CA LEU A 60 2.96 -0.98 8.03
C LEU A 60 4.16 -1.92 8.06
N LEU A 61 4.92 -1.82 9.14
CA LEU A 61 6.12 -2.63 9.35
C LEU A 61 5.72 -4.03 9.82
N HIS A 62 6.52 -5.03 9.48
CA HIS A 62 6.35 -6.37 10.00
C HIS A 62 7.29 -6.61 11.18
N GLY A 63 6.92 -7.53 12.06
CA GLY A 63 7.79 -7.96 13.16
C GLY A 63 8.93 -8.87 12.70
N TYR A 64 9.77 -9.24 13.67
CA TYR A 64 10.83 -10.23 13.49
C TYR A 64 10.29 -11.56 12.94
N GLY A 65 11.00 -12.16 11.97
CA GLY A 65 10.56 -13.36 11.24
C GLY A 65 9.46 -13.10 10.21
N GLY A 66 9.07 -11.84 10.02
CA GLY A 66 8.06 -11.44 9.06
C GLY A 66 8.60 -11.13 7.67
N ALA A 67 7.68 -10.79 6.77
CA ALA A 67 7.97 -10.37 5.41
C ALA A 67 6.97 -9.32 4.93
N TYR A 68 7.33 -8.59 3.87
CA TYR A 68 6.50 -7.58 3.21
C TYR A 68 5.07 -8.03 2.85
N ALA A 69 4.86 -9.34 2.60
CA ALA A 69 3.57 -9.91 2.25
C ALA A 69 2.67 -10.26 3.45
N ASN A 70 3.17 -10.20 4.69
CA ASN A 70 2.43 -10.70 5.85
C ASN A 70 1.10 -9.99 6.07
N TRP A 71 1.05 -8.67 5.89
CA TRP A 71 -0.17 -7.90 6.10
C TRP A 71 -1.27 -8.32 5.14
N ILE A 72 -0.94 -8.52 3.85
CA ILE A 72 -1.95 -8.92 2.85
C ILE A 72 -2.37 -10.38 2.99
N THR A 73 -1.50 -11.27 3.49
CA THR A 73 -1.83 -12.70 3.65
C THR A 73 -2.52 -13.03 4.97
N ARG A 74 -2.27 -12.24 6.02
CA ARG A 74 -2.75 -12.53 7.39
C ARG A 74 -3.87 -11.61 7.86
N VAL A 75 -4.10 -10.47 7.20
CA VAL A 75 -5.14 -9.50 7.56
C VAL A 75 -6.08 -9.29 6.38
N PRO A 76 -7.16 -10.09 6.25
CA PRO A 76 -8.07 -10.03 5.10
C PRO A 76 -8.67 -8.63 4.87
N ALA A 77 -8.97 -7.91 5.95
CA ALA A 77 -9.59 -6.58 5.92
C ALA A 77 -8.64 -5.44 5.52
N ILE A 78 -7.33 -5.70 5.30
CA ILE A 78 -6.36 -4.61 5.07
C ILE A 78 -6.69 -3.77 3.82
N LYS A 79 -7.26 -4.40 2.79
CA LYS A 79 -7.70 -3.71 1.56
C LYS A 79 -8.88 -2.78 1.85
N GLU A 80 -9.81 -3.21 2.68
CA GLU A 80 -10.96 -2.40 3.11
C GLU A 80 -10.51 -1.18 3.90
N TYR A 81 -9.39 -1.25 4.64
CA TYR A 81 -8.84 -0.09 5.34
C TYR A 81 -8.23 0.94 4.40
N ALA A 82 -7.56 0.51 3.33
CA ALA A 82 -7.09 1.45 2.29
C ALA A 82 -8.28 2.22 1.70
N ASP A 83 -9.37 1.53 1.40
CA ASP A 83 -10.61 2.12 0.89
C ASP A 83 -11.31 3.01 1.92
N LYS A 84 -11.51 2.51 3.15
CA LYS A 84 -12.23 3.23 4.21
C LYS A 84 -11.54 4.54 4.59
N TYR A 85 -10.23 4.51 4.75
CA TYR A 85 -9.46 5.68 5.20
C TYR A 85 -8.87 6.50 4.05
N GLN A 86 -9.05 6.05 2.81
CA GLN A 86 -8.54 6.73 1.62
C GLN A 86 -7.02 6.96 1.72
N VAL A 87 -6.29 5.90 2.05
CA VAL A 87 -4.82 5.89 2.24
C VAL A 87 -4.17 4.88 1.30
N VAL A 88 -2.93 5.14 0.91
CA VAL A 88 -2.05 4.10 0.35
C VAL A 88 -1.36 3.39 1.52
N ILE A 89 -1.52 2.07 1.61
CA ILE A 89 -0.83 1.25 2.62
C ILE A 89 0.40 0.63 1.96
N VAL A 90 1.54 0.76 2.62
CA VAL A 90 2.84 0.28 2.14
C VAL A 90 3.42 -0.68 3.16
N CYS A 91 3.73 -1.90 2.74
CA CYS A 91 4.32 -2.93 3.59
C CYS A 91 5.75 -3.22 3.08
N PRO A 92 6.79 -2.55 3.59
CA PRO A 92 8.16 -2.75 3.16
C PRO A 92 8.75 -4.08 3.67
N ASN A 93 9.67 -4.67 2.91
CA ASN A 93 10.53 -5.73 3.42
C ASN A 93 11.59 -5.13 4.34
N GLY A 94 11.47 -5.38 5.64
CA GLY A 94 12.42 -4.92 6.65
C GLY A 94 13.45 -5.97 7.06
N GLU A 95 13.30 -7.21 6.60
CA GLU A 95 14.04 -8.36 7.15
C GLU A 95 14.00 -8.37 8.69
N ASN A 96 15.04 -8.88 9.35
CA ASN A 96 15.20 -8.83 10.80
C ASN A 96 16.09 -7.66 11.24
N SER A 97 15.99 -6.53 10.54
CA SER A 97 16.91 -5.39 10.69
C SER A 97 16.58 -4.44 11.83
N TRP A 98 15.36 -4.52 12.39
CA TRP A 98 14.79 -3.51 13.27
C TRP A 98 14.60 -2.14 12.62
N TYR A 99 14.63 -2.08 11.28
CA TYR A 99 14.46 -0.87 10.49
C TYR A 99 15.47 0.25 10.80
N ILE A 100 16.66 -0.14 11.30
CA ILE A 100 17.76 0.79 11.59
C ILE A 100 18.93 0.57 10.63
N ASN A 101 19.78 1.58 10.50
CA ASN A 101 21.07 1.41 9.85
C ASN A 101 22.05 0.70 10.80
N SER A 102 22.67 -0.37 10.31
CA SER A 102 23.64 -1.13 11.10
C SER A 102 24.99 -0.41 11.16
N PRO A 103 25.58 -0.21 12.35
CA PRO A 103 26.91 0.36 12.47
C PRO A 103 28.03 -0.61 12.07
N VAL A 104 27.71 -1.90 11.89
CA VAL A 104 28.69 -2.97 11.64
C VAL A 104 28.45 -3.73 10.34
N LYS A 105 27.19 -3.87 9.89
CA LYS A 105 26.83 -4.53 8.63
C LYS A 105 26.56 -3.48 7.55
N LYS A 106 27.56 -3.23 6.70
CA LYS A 106 27.50 -2.17 5.67
C LYS A 106 26.30 -2.28 4.71
N ALA A 107 25.79 -3.48 4.43
CA ALA A 107 24.63 -3.72 3.56
C ALA A 107 23.34 -3.98 4.36
N SER A 108 23.18 -3.27 5.48
CA SER A 108 22.00 -3.35 6.35
C SER A 108 21.61 -1.95 6.81
N ASN A 109 21.22 -1.13 5.85
CA ASN A 109 20.80 0.26 5.98
C ASN A 109 19.29 0.37 5.79
N PHE A 110 18.52 -0.15 6.75
CA PHE A 110 17.06 -0.26 6.60
C PHE A 110 16.31 1.01 6.97
N GLU A 111 16.90 1.87 7.80
CA GLU A 111 16.35 3.20 8.05
C GLU A 111 16.38 4.00 6.74
N THR A 112 17.56 4.12 6.12
CA THR A 112 17.73 4.81 4.84
C THR A 112 16.84 4.23 3.73
N TYR A 113 16.77 2.89 3.62
CA TYR A 113 15.87 2.25 2.67
C TYR A 113 14.40 2.68 2.86
N VAL A 114 13.89 2.65 4.09
CA VAL A 114 12.47 2.95 4.33
C VAL A 114 12.17 4.44 4.27
N THR A 115 13.02 5.29 4.85
CA THR A 115 12.73 6.73 5.03
C THR A 115 13.10 7.58 3.83
N GLU A 116 14.07 7.15 3.01
CA GLU A 116 14.57 7.93 1.87
C GLU A 116 14.24 7.25 0.56
N GLU A 117 14.74 6.03 0.36
CA GLU A 117 14.68 5.36 -0.94
C GLU A 117 13.24 4.95 -1.30
N LEU A 118 12.54 4.31 -0.36
CA LEU A 118 11.16 3.90 -0.56
C LEU A 118 10.20 5.09 -0.61
N VAL A 119 10.38 6.09 0.27
CA VAL A 119 9.58 7.33 0.23
C VAL A 119 9.75 8.03 -1.11
N GLY A 120 10.99 8.23 -1.56
CA GLY A 120 11.28 8.86 -2.85
C GLY A 120 10.73 8.07 -4.04
N TYR A 121 10.85 6.74 -4.00
CA TYR A 121 10.25 5.87 -5.01
C TYR A 121 8.72 6.01 -5.06
N LEU A 122 8.06 6.03 -3.91
CA LEU A 122 6.60 6.16 -3.84
C LEU A 122 6.13 7.52 -4.37
N ASP A 123 6.77 8.61 -3.95
CA ASP A 123 6.39 9.96 -4.39
C ASP A 123 6.57 10.18 -5.89
N LYS A 124 7.52 9.47 -6.50
CA LYS A 124 7.77 9.52 -7.95
C LYS A 124 6.78 8.67 -8.76
N ASN A 125 6.42 7.48 -8.26
CA ASN A 125 5.70 6.47 -9.04
C ASN A 125 4.23 6.30 -8.64
N TYR A 126 3.82 6.85 -7.50
CA TYR A 126 2.48 6.73 -6.95
C TYR A 126 1.86 8.11 -6.65
N LYS A 127 0.53 8.18 -6.58
CA LYS A 127 -0.25 9.38 -6.28
C LYS A 127 -0.25 9.67 -4.78
N THR A 128 0.93 9.84 -4.17
CA THR A 128 1.08 10.15 -2.75
C THR A 128 1.11 11.67 -2.51
N ILE A 129 0.75 12.09 -1.30
CA ILE A 129 0.96 13.46 -0.82
C ILE A 129 2.36 13.55 -0.20
N ALA A 130 3.27 14.28 -0.85
CA ALA A 130 4.68 14.35 -0.49
C ALA A 130 4.96 15.26 0.74
N ASN A 131 4.40 14.91 1.91
CA ASN A 131 4.56 15.70 3.14
C ASN A 131 4.51 14.82 4.38
N LYS A 132 5.36 15.10 5.38
CA LYS A 132 5.42 14.36 6.65
C LYS A 132 4.09 14.30 7.42
N ARG A 133 3.23 15.32 7.31
CA ARG A 133 1.90 15.35 7.96
C ARG A 133 0.91 14.35 7.35
N ASN A 134 1.21 13.80 6.17
CA ASN A 134 0.38 12.82 5.48
C ASN A 134 1.04 11.43 5.47
N ARG A 135 1.94 11.17 6.42
CA ARG A 135 2.64 9.90 6.57
C ARG A 135 2.56 9.38 7.99
N ALA A 136 2.24 8.10 8.13
CA ALA A 136 2.26 7.38 9.40
C ALA A 136 3.08 6.09 9.26
N ILE A 137 3.64 5.62 10.36
CA ILE A 137 4.44 4.38 10.43
C ILE A 137 4.18 3.67 11.76
N THR A 138 4.28 2.35 11.78
CA THR A 138 4.11 1.49 12.97
C THR A 138 5.41 0.89 13.46
#